data_AF-A0A7S3GS06-F1
#
_entry.id   AF-A0A7S3GS06-F1
#
_cell.length_a   1.000
_cell.length_b   1.000
_cell.length_c   1.000
_cell.angle_alpha   90.00
_cell.angle_beta   90.00
_cell.angle_gamma   90.00
#
_symmetry.space_group_name_H-M   'P 1'
#
loop_
_entity.id
_entity.type
_entity.pdbx_description
1 polymer ?
#
loop_
_entity_poly.entity_id
_entity_poly.type
_entity_poly.pdbx_seq_one_letter_code
_entity_poly.pdbx_strand_id
1 'polypeptide(L)'
;IEVLVILLIVIIIGCFGVQLFLSQPQIEPLLQGMFVPKVDMLTNPQKLFMSISILGATIMPHSLFLHSSMVLTRSHPLTMRGKKEALSFAVLDCTVSLSMAFFVNASILIVAAAAFYKHGYHEVADLIEANKLLDPLLGSQFASIAFAIALLASGLNSTLTGTMAGQVVMEGFIDWTLDPFYRRILTRAAAIVPAMLVIVIGGEGMSNDLLLFSQVVLSFALPFA
;
A
#
# COMPACT_ATOMS: atom_id res chain seq x y z
N ILE A 1 -10.33 5.26 16.80
CA ILE A 1 -9.84 5.24 15.41
C ILE A 1 -8.93 4.04 15.18
N GLU A 2 -7.94 3.80 16.05
CA GLU A 2 -7.04 2.63 15.94
C GLU A 2 -7.75 1.28 15.81
N VAL A 3 -8.80 1.01 16.60
CA VAL A 3 -9.59 -0.24 16.49
C VAL A 3 -10.22 -0.41 15.09
N LEU A 4 -10.69 0.68 14.47
CA LEU A 4 -11.23 0.65 13.12
C LEU A 4 -10.13 0.31 12.10
N VAL A 5 -8.95 0.93 12.23
CA VAL A 5 -7.79 0.66 11.37
C VAL A 5 -7.36 -0.80 11.48
N ILE A 6 -7.26 -1.33 12.70
CA ILE A 6 -6.92 -2.73 12.96
C ILE A 6 -7.95 -3.66 12.32
N LEU A 7 -9.25 -3.37 12.46
CA LEU A 7 -10.31 -4.14 11.82
C LEU A 7 -10.16 -4.17 10.30
N LEU A 8 -9.90 -3.02 9.67
CA LEU A 8 -9.68 -2.93 8.22
C LEU A 8 -8.46 -3.75 7.78
N ILE A 9 -7.36 -3.70 8.52
CA ILE A 9 -6.15 -4.49 8.24
C ILE A 9 -6.44 -5.99 8.37
N VAL A 10 -7.14 -6.42 9.41
CA VAL A 10 -7.52 -7.83 9.60
C VAL A 10 -8.40 -8.33 8.45
N ILE A 11 -9.34 -7.50 7.98
CA ILE A 11 -10.16 -7.83 6.80
C ILE A 11 -9.29 -8.02 5.57
N ILE A 12 -8.34 -7.11 5.30
CA ILE A 12 -7.44 -7.19 4.14
C ILE A 12 -6.59 -8.46 4.21
N ILE A 13 -5.95 -8.72 5.36
CA ILE A 13 -5.13 -9.92 5.59
C ILE A 13 -5.97 -11.19 5.40
N GLY A 14 -7.17 -11.23 5.97
CA GLY A 14 -8.07 -12.37 5.85
C GLY A 14 -8.47 -12.64 4.40
N CYS A 15 -8.84 -11.59 3.65
CA CYS A 15 -9.23 -11.72 2.25
C CYS A 15 -8.09 -12.24 1.38
N PHE A 16 -6.89 -11.64 1.47
CA PHE A 16 -5.74 -12.08 0.67
C PHE A 16 -5.18 -13.41 1.15
N GLY A 17 -5.27 -13.74 2.44
CA GLY A 17 -4.89 -15.05 2.97
C GLY A 17 -5.75 -16.18 2.42
N VAL A 18 -7.07 -15.97 2.33
CA VAL A 18 -7.99 -16.93 1.70
C VAL A 18 -7.68 -17.08 0.20
N GLN A 19 -7.45 -15.98 -0.52
CA GLN A 19 -7.09 -16.03 -1.94
C GLN A 19 -5.76 -16.76 -2.18
N LEU A 20 -4.75 -16.52 -1.33
CA LEU A 20 -3.46 -17.20 -1.41
C LEU A 20 -3.62 -18.72 -1.19
N PHE A 21 -4.45 -19.11 -0.23
CA PHE A 21 -4.76 -20.52 0.04
C PHE A 21 -5.46 -21.20 -1.15
N LEU A 22 -6.47 -20.52 -1.73
CA LEU A 22 -7.19 -21.02 -2.90
C LEU A 22 -6.31 -21.09 -4.15
N SER A 23 -5.35 -20.18 -4.29
CA SER A 23 -4.49 -20.06 -5.46
C SER A 23 -3.48 -21.19 -5.64
N GLN A 24 -3.20 -21.99 -4.59
CA GLN A 24 -2.22 -23.09 -4.59
C GLN A 24 -0.93 -22.79 -5.39
N PRO A 25 -0.16 -21.75 -5.01
CA PRO A 25 1.03 -21.35 -5.75
C PRO A 25 2.12 -22.43 -5.69
N GLN A 26 2.88 -22.58 -6.78
CA GLN A 26 4.06 -23.45 -6.80
C GLN A 26 5.17 -22.86 -5.93
N ILE A 27 5.59 -23.60 -4.89
CA ILE A 27 6.52 -23.11 -3.86
C ILE A 27 7.96 -22.97 -4.37
N GLU A 28 8.37 -23.81 -5.33
CA GLU A 28 9.73 -23.85 -5.85
C GLU A 28 10.13 -22.55 -6.60
N PRO A 29 9.38 -22.07 -7.60
CA PRO A 29 9.67 -20.78 -8.25
C PRO A 29 9.48 -19.59 -7.31
N LEU A 30 8.58 -19.69 -6.32
CA LEU A 30 8.38 -18.66 -5.30
C LEU A 30 9.65 -18.45 -4.47
N LEU A 31 10.24 -19.53 -3.95
CA LEU A 31 11.47 -19.46 -3.16
C LEU A 31 12.64 -18.92 -3.99
N GLN A 32 12.78 -19.36 -5.24
CA GLN A 32 13.83 -18.83 -6.12
C GLN A 32 13.66 -17.32 -6.38
N GLY A 33 12.42 -16.85 -6.59
CA GLY A 33 12.12 -15.43 -6.78
C GLY A 33 12.37 -14.58 -5.54
N MET A 34 12.17 -15.13 -4.33
CA MET A 34 12.40 -14.40 -3.08
C MET A 34 13.89 -14.27 -2.72
N PHE A 35 14.70 -15.30 -3.02
CA PHE A 35 16.10 -15.35 -2.55
C PHE A 35 17.14 -14.99 -3.62
N VAL A 36 16.79 -14.96 -4.91
CA VAL A 36 17.75 -14.71 -5.99
C VAL A 36 17.41 -13.41 -6.74
N PRO A 37 18.11 -12.28 -6.44
CA PRO A 37 17.95 -11.06 -7.20
C PRO A 37 18.48 -11.24 -8.63
N LYS A 38 17.63 -10.97 -9.64
CA LYS A 38 18.02 -11.08 -11.05
C LYS A 38 18.50 -9.72 -11.56
N VAL A 39 19.70 -9.69 -12.15
CA VAL A 39 20.31 -8.47 -12.72
C VAL A 39 19.46 -7.87 -13.85
N ASP A 40 18.64 -8.69 -14.51
CA ASP A 40 17.66 -8.27 -15.51
C ASP A 40 16.63 -7.25 -15.01
N MET A 41 16.43 -7.13 -13.68
CA MET A 41 15.57 -6.09 -13.10
C MET A 41 16.17 -4.69 -13.25
N LEU A 42 17.50 -4.58 -13.33
CA LEU A 42 18.20 -3.29 -13.44
C LEU A 42 18.48 -2.89 -14.89
N THR A 43 18.57 -3.85 -15.81
CA THR A 43 18.89 -3.60 -17.22
C THR A 43 17.65 -3.28 -18.06
N ASN A 44 16.48 -3.80 -17.70
CA ASN A 44 15.25 -3.56 -18.43
C ASN A 44 14.44 -2.38 -17.83
N PRO A 45 14.21 -1.29 -18.58
CA PRO A 45 13.49 -0.11 -18.09
C PRO A 45 12.09 -0.40 -17.52
N GLN A 46 11.35 -1.34 -18.10
CA GLN A 46 9.99 -1.67 -17.65
C GLN A 46 10.00 -2.41 -16.30
N LYS A 47 10.92 -3.37 -16.14
CA LYS A 47 11.11 -4.09 -14.87
C LYS A 47 11.64 -3.16 -13.77
N LEU A 48 12.53 -2.25 -14.14
CA LEU A 48 13.04 -1.23 -13.22
C LEU A 48 11.93 -0.28 -12.76
N PHE A 49 11.10 0.21 -13.70
CA PHE A 49 9.97 1.09 -13.39
C PHE A 49 8.98 0.42 -12.43
N MET A 50 8.63 -0.84 -12.68
CA MET A 50 7.76 -1.61 -11.79
C MET A 50 8.40 -1.84 -10.41
N SER A 51 9.70 -2.10 -10.36
CA SER A 51 10.44 -2.28 -9.09
C SER A 51 10.49 -1.00 -8.25
N ILE A 52 10.76 0.15 -8.88
CA ILE A 52 10.74 1.46 -8.21
C ILE A 52 9.32 1.80 -7.75
N SER A 53 8.29 1.44 -8.53
CA SER A 53 6.89 1.62 -8.16
C SER A 53 6.49 0.80 -6.93
N ILE A 54 6.92 -0.46 -6.86
CA ILE A 54 6.71 -1.32 -5.67
C ILE A 54 7.45 -0.75 -4.45
N LEU A 55 8.69 -0.26 -4.64
CA LEU A 55 9.44 0.38 -3.56
C LEU A 55 8.73 1.63 -3.01
N GLY A 56 8.23 2.51 -3.88
CA GLY A 56 7.50 3.72 -3.47
C GLY A 56 6.16 3.43 -2.83
N ALA A 57 5.46 2.40 -3.32
CA ALA A 57 4.21 1.95 -2.74
C ALA A 57 4.40 1.35 -1.35
N THR A 58 5.54 0.70 -1.09
CA THR A 58 5.83 0.08 0.22
C THR A 58 6.38 1.05 1.24
N ILE A 59 7.29 1.95 0.84
CA ILE A 59 7.88 2.94 1.74
C ILE A 59 7.22 4.29 1.47
N MET A 60 6.12 4.53 2.16
CA MET A 60 5.36 5.77 2.04
C MET A 60 5.93 6.85 2.98
N PRO A 61 6.40 8.00 2.46
CA PRO A 61 7.00 9.07 3.27
C PRO A 61 6.07 9.60 4.37
N HIS A 62 4.78 9.72 4.07
CA HIS A 62 3.78 10.18 5.03
C HIS A 62 3.65 9.25 6.26
N SER A 63 3.93 7.96 6.10
CA SER A 63 3.93 7.00 7.21
C SER A 63 5.10 7.26 8.17
N LEU A 64 6.25 7.75 7.68
CA LEU A 64 7.39 8.12 8.52
C LEU A 64 7.06 9.29 9.45
N PHE A 65 6.42 10.34 8.91
CA PHE A 65 5.96 11.48 9.70
C PHE A 65 4.89 11.06 10.72
N LEU A 66 3.91 10.27 10.28
CA LEU A 66 2.83 9.81 11.15
C LEU A 66 3.37 8.94 12.31
N HIS A 67 4.17 7.92 12.03
CA HIS A 67 4.73 7.07 13.08
C HIS A 67 5.61 7.85 14.06
N SER A 68 6.43 8.78 13.56
CA SER A 68 7.23 9.66 14.42
C SER A 68 6.37 10.46 15.40
N SER A 69 5.24 10.99 14.95
CA SER A 69 4.31 11.73 15.84
C SER A 69 3.57 10.83 16.83
N MET A 70 3.19 9.61 16.44
CA MET A 70 2.46 8.67 17.32
C MET A 70 3.34 8.11 18.43
N VAL A 71 4.66 8.01 18.22
CA VAL A 71 5.58 7.62 19.31
C VAL A 71 5.61 8.68 20.42
N LEU A 72 5.39 9.96 20.09
CA LEU A 72 5.39 11.06 21.06
C LEU A 72 4.13 11.11 21.93
N THR A 73 3.01 10.52 21.49
CA THR A 73 1.77 10.48 22.29
C THR A 73 1.80 9.42 23.39
N ARG A 74 2.76 8.47 23.35
CA ARG A 74 2.90 7.43 24.37
C ARG A 74 3.54 7.99 25.65
N SER A 75 2.85 7.83 26.78
CA SER A 75 3.39 8.19 28.09
C SER A 75 4.59 7.31 28.44
N HIS A 76 5.77 7.91 28.53
CA HIS A 76 6.98 7.22 28.96
C HIS A 76 7.77 8.10 29.94
N PRO A 77 8.48 7.50 30.92
CA PRO A 77 9.34 8.27 31.80
C PRO A 77 10.42 8.99 30.99
N LEU A 78 10.65 10.29 31.23
CA LEU A 78 11.70 11.10 30.58
C LEU A 78 13.13 10.73 31.05
N THR A 79 13.34 9.48 31.46
CA THR A 79 14.64 8.92 31.85
C THR A 79 15.27 8.18 30.67
N MET A 80 16.60 8.04 30.67
CA MET A 80 17.31 7.29 29.62
C MET A 80 16.84 5.84 29.47
N ARG A 81 16.46 5.19 30.58
CA ARG A 81 15.88 3.84 30.56
C ARG A 81 14.49 3.83 29.94
N GLY A 82 13.62 4.77 30.34
CA GLY A 82 12.28 4.90 29.77
C GLY A 82 12.28 5.19 28.27
N LYS A 83 13.21 6.03 27.78
CA LYS A 83 13.38 6.29 26.34
C LYS A 83 13.82 5.04 25.57
N LYS A 84 14.77 4.26 26.12
CA LYS A 84 15.26 3.02 25.48
C LYS A 84 14.16 1.96 25.38
N GLU A 85 13.36 1.84 26.43
CA GLU A 85 12.22 0.92 26.48
C GLU A 85 11.12 1.34 25.49
N ALA A 86 10.75 2.62 25.47
CA ALA A 86 9.80 3.17 24.51
C ALA A 86 10.26 2.95 23.06
N LEU A 87 11.55 3.17 22.77
CA LEU A 87 12.14 2.89 21.46
C LEU A 87 12.07 1.39 21.10
N SER A 88 12.39 0.50 22.04
CA SER A 88 12.32 -0.94 21.80
C SER A 88 10.89 -1.39 21.45
N PHE A 89 9.88 -0.87 22.16
CA PHE A 89 8.48 -1.14 21.84
C PHE A 89 8.06 -0.54 20.50
N ALA A 90 8.50 0.68 20.19
CA ALA A 90 8.21 1.31 18.90
C ALA A 90 8.84 0.54 17.73
N VAL A 91 10.09 0.09 17.87
CA VAL A 91 10.77 -0.73 16.85
C VAL A 91 10.07 -2.07 16.67
N LEU A 92 9.66 -2.73 17.76
CA LEU A 92 8.91 -3.98 17.69
C LEU A 92 7.58 -3.79 16.96
N ASP A 93 6.83 -2.75 17.32
CA ASP A 93 5.54 -2.41 16.71
C ASP A 93 5.68 -2.12 15.20
N CYS A 94 6.66 -1.29 14.82
CA CYS A 94 6.99 -1.04 13.42
C CYS A 94 7.40 -2.33 12.69
N THR A 95 8.25 -3.15 13.29
CA THR A 95 8.76 -4.39 12.68
C THR A 95 7.63 -5.37 12.41
N VAL A 96 6.74 -5.57 13.38
CA VAL A 96 5.57 -6.46 13.24
C VAL A 96 4.63 -5.92 12.17
N SER A 97 4.32 -4.62 12.20
CA SER A 97 3.41 -3.98 11.25
C SER A 97 3.93 -4.02 9.81
N LEU A 98 5.21 -3.67 9.59
CA LEU A 98 5.87 -3.74 8.29
C LEU A 98 5.99 -5.18 7.78
N SER A 99 6.23 -6.14 8.67
CA SER A 99 6.25 -7.56 8.30
C SER A 99 4.88 -8.04 7.82
N MET A 100 3.79 -7.66 8.50
CA MET A 100 2.44 -7.98 8.02
C MET A 100 2.15 -7.33 6.67
N ALA A 101 2.52 -6.06 6.48
CA ALA A 101 2.38 -5.37 5.20
C ALA A 101 3.17 -6.07 4.07
N PHE A 102 4.39 -6.53 4.37
CA PHE A 102 5.19 -7.34 3.45
C PHE A 102 4.45 -8.61 3.01
N PHE A 103 3.88 -9.37 3.96
CA PHE A 103 3.13 -10.59 3.62
C PHE A 103 1.88 -10.30 2.78
N VAL A 104 1.16 -9.22 3.06
CA VAL A 104 0.00 -8.80 2.24
C VAL A 104 0.43 -8.45 0.83
N ASN A 105 1.46 -7.60 0.67
CA ASN A 105 1.96 -7.20 -0.64
C ASN A 105 2.52 -8.40 -1.43
N ALA A 106 3.23 -9.31 -0.76
CA ALA A 106 3.68 -10.56 -1.36
C ALA A 106 2.48 -11.43 -1.79
N SER A 107 1.44 -11.54 -0.95
CA SER A 107 0.24 -12.31 -1.29
C SER A 107 -0.47 -11.76 -2.53
N ILE A 108 -0.61 -10.44 -2.65
CA ILE A 108 -1.18 -9.78 -3.84
C ILE A 108 -0.37 -10.16 -5.09
N LEU A 109 0.96 -10.05 -5.03
CA LEU A 109 1.84 -10.37 -6.16
C LEU A 109 1.78 -11.86 -6.54
N ILE A 110 1.75 -12.75 -5.54
CA ILE A 110 1.67 -14.20 -5.76
C ILE A 110 0.32 -14.59 -6.36
N VAL A 111 -0.79 -14.07 -5.82
CA VAL A 111 -2.13 -14.32 -6.35
C VAL A 111 -2.24 -13.80 -7.79
N ALA A 112 -1.73 -12.60 -8.07
CA ALA A 112 -1.72 -12.06 -9.43
C ALA A 112 -0.90 -12.93 -10.40
N ALA A 113 0.28 -13.40 -9.98
CA ALA A 113 1.11 -14.28 -10.80
C ALA A 113 0.45 -15.66 -11.03
N ALA A 114 -0.10 -16.27 -9.99
CA ALA A 114 -0.70 -17.59 -10.08
C ALA A 114 -2.03 -17.59 -10.84
N ALA A 115 -2.85 -16.54 -10.68
CA ALA A 115 -4.10 -16.38 -11.40
C ALA A 115 -3.86 -15.93 -12.85
N PHE A 116 -3.14 -14.85 -13.10
CA PHE A 116 -3.09 -14.24 -14.44
C PHE A 116 -1.93 -14.75 -15.31
N TYR A 117 -0.71 -14.76 -14.76
CA TYR A 117 0.49 -15.12 -15.54
C TYR A 117 0.47 -16.57 -16.00
N LYS A 118 -0.05 -17.49 -15.19
CA LYS A 118 -0.17 -18.92 -15.54
C LYS A 118 -1.18 -19.18 -16.67
N HIS A 119 -2.21 -18.34 -16.79
CA HIS A 119 -3.29 -18.51 -17.77
C HIS A 119 -3.07 -17.69 -19.04
N GLY A 120 -1.87 -17.10 -19.22
CA GLY A 120 -1.51 -16.33 -20.42
C GLY A 120 -2.06 -14.91 -20.45
N TYR A 121 -2.65 -14.43 -19.36
CA TYR A 121 -3.09 -13.05 -19.24
C TYR A 121 -1.91 -12.18 -18.81
N HIS A 122 -1.18 -11.67 -19.79
CA HIS A 122 0.00 -10.82 -19.58
C HIS A 122 -0.30 -9.31 -19.56
N GLU A 123 -1.54 -8.92 -19.90
CA GLU A 123 -1.99 -7.52 -19.99
C GLU A 123 -3.16 -7.21 -19.03
N VAL A 124 -3.31 -7.93 -17.91
CA VAL A 124 -4.30 -7.56 -16.88
C VAL A 124 -3.80 -6.30 -16.18
N ALA A 125 -4.11 -5.15 -16.77
CA ALA A 125 -3.64 -3.85 -16.31
C ALA A 125 -4.65 -3.16 -15.37
N ASP A 126 -5.91 -3.62 -15.35
CA ASP A 126 -6.97 -2.95 -14.61
C ASP A 126 -7.44 -3.76 -13.39
N LEU A 127 -7.69 -3.05 -12.28
CA LEU A 127 -8.24 -3.60 -11.03
C LEU A 127 -9.62 -4.25 -11.25
N ILE A 128 -10.41 -3.70 -12.17
CA ILE A 128 -11.75 -4.23 -12.49
C ILE A 128 -11.63 -5.55 -13.25
N GLU A 129 -10.68 -5.63 -14.17
CA GLU A 129 -10.38 -6.85 -14.92
C GLU A 129 -9.81 -7.93 -14.00
N ALA A 130 -8.87 -7.57 -13.12
CA ALA A 130 -8.36 -8.46 -12.09
C ALA A 130 -9.49 -9.01 -11.21
N ASN A 131 -10.41 -8.16 -10.74
CA ASN A 131 -11.56 -8.60 -9.94
C ASN A 131 -12.43 -9.62 -10.69
N LYS A 132 -12.82 -9.34 -11.94
CA LYS A 132 -13.66 -10.25 -12.73
C LYS A 132 -12.99 -11.59 -13.04
N LEU A 133 -11.68 -11.58 -13.20
CA LEU A 133 -10.91 -12.77 -13.50
C LEU A 133 -10.64 -13.64 -12.26
N LEU A 134 -10.77 -13.12 -11.04
CA LEU A 134 -10.58 -13.92 -9.82
C LEU A 134 -11.67 -15.00 -9.65
N ASP A 135 -12.92 -14.73 -9.99
CA ASP A 135 -14.03 -15.68 -9.91
C ASP A 135 -13.78 -16.99 -10.70
N PRO A 136 -13.50 -16.94 -12.02
CA PRO A 136 -13.27 -18.14 -12.81
C PRO A 136 -11.92 -18.81 -12.51
N LEU A 137 -10.90 -18.06 -12.09
CA LEU A 137 -9.55 -18.58 -11.92
C LEU A 137 -9.30 -19.21 -10.54
N LEU A 138 -9.98 -18.71 -9.50
CA LEU A 138 -9.95 -19.28 -8.15
C LEU A 138 -11.15 -20.19 -7.85
N GLY A 139 -12.09 -20.31 -8.80
CA GLY A 139 -13.22 -21.24 -8.75
C GLY A 139 -14.26 -20.93 -7.67
N SER A 140 -14.34 -19.68 -7.22
CA SER A 140 -15.21 -19.28 -6.10
C SER A 140 -15.65 -17.82 -6.21
N GLN A 141 -16.97 -17.59 -6.25
CA GLN A 141 -17.59 -16.25 -6.18
C GLN A 141 -17.15 -15.46 -4.93
N PHE A 142 -16.69 -16.16 -3.89
CA PHE A 142 -16.20 -15.50 -2.68
C PHE A 142 -14.87 -14.76 -2.91
N ALA A 143 -14.09 -15.12 -3.93
CA ALA A 143 -12.80 -14.50 -4.19
C ALA A 143 -12.93 -13.04 -4.64
N SER A 144 -13.83 -12.74 -5.58
CA SER A 144 -14.05 -11.37 -6.08
C SER A 144 -14.72 -10.47 -5.06
N ILE A 145 -15.65 -11.02 -4.26
CA ILE A 145 -16.28 -10.29 -3.15
C ILE A 145 -15.21 -9.94 -2.10
N ALA A 146 -14.38 -10.91 -1.70
CA ALA A 146 -13.29 -10.66 -0.76
C ALA A 146 -12.30 -9.62 -1.28
N PHE A 147 -11.95 -9.67 -2.57
CA PHE A 147 -11.09 -8.67 -3.20
C PHE A 147 -11.71 -7.26 -3.17
N ALA A 148 -12.99 -7.14 -3.53
CA ALA A 148 -13.69 -5.85 -3.52
C ALA A 148 -13.80 -5.26 -2.10
N ILE A 149 -14.07 -6.11 -1.10
CA ILE A 149 -14.08 -5.70 0.32
C ILE A 149 -12.69 -5.25 0.75
N ALA A 150 -11.63 -5.99 0.40
CA ALA A 150 -10.26 -5.62 0.74
C ALA A 150 -9.84 -4.29 0.08
N LEU A 151 -10.22 -4.07 -1.19
CA LEU A 151 -9.94 -2.84 -1.91
C LEU A 151 -10.65 -1.63 -1.28
N LEU A 152 -11.92 -1.79 -0.92
CA LEU A 152 -12.68 -0.75 -0.21
C LEU A 152 -12.07 -0.45 1.16
N ALA A 153 -11.72 -1.49 1.93
CA ALA A 153 -11.09 -1.34 3.23
C ALA A 153 -9.74 -0.61 3.15
N SER A 154 -8.92 -0.93 2.14
CA SER A 154 -7.65 -0.26 1.89
C SER A 154 -7.82 1.22 1.57
N GLY A 155 -8.79 1.58 0.72
CA GLY A 155 -9.08 2.98 0.38
C GLY A 155 -9.57 3.81 1.58
N LEU A 156 -10.39 3.20 2.45
CA LEU A 156 -10.82 3.83 3.70
C LEU A 156 -9.65 4.05 4.66
N ASN A 157 -8.79 3.04 4.82
CA ASN A 157 -7.62 3.11 5.68
C ASN A 157 -6.64 4.21 5.21
N SER A 158 -6.31 4.24 3.92
CA SER A 158 -5.41 5.23 3.31
C SER A 158 -5.90 6.67 3.50
N THR A 159 -7.22 6.88 3.47
CA THR A 159 -7.79 8.22 3.71
C THR A 159 -7.58 8.68 5.14
N LEU A 160 -7.80 7.80 6.12
CA LEU A 160 -7.63 8.14 7.53
C LEU A 160 -6.17 8.45 7.83
N THR A 161 -5.25 7.56 7.45
CA THR A 161 -3.81 7.75 7.67
C THR A 161 -3.26 8.95 6.93
N GLY A 162 -3.69 9.20 5.69
CA GLY A 162 -3.29 10.37 4.91
C GLY A 162 -3.69 11.70 5.56
N THR A 163 -4.90 11.79 6.13
CA THR A 163 -5.34 13.02 6.81
C THR A 163 -4.64 13.27 8.14
N MET A 164 -4.22 12.22 8.84
CA MET A 164 -3.41 12.31 10.07
C MET A 164 -1.97 12.70 9.75
N ALA A 165 -1.36 12.05 8.76
CA ALA A 165 -0.01 12.41 8.33
C ALA A 165 0.05 13.84 7.77
N GLY A 166 -0.96 14.24 7.00
CA GLY A 166 -1.09 15.62 6.50
C GLY A 166 -1.19 16.65 7.63
N GLN A 167 -1.81 16.30 8.76
CA GLN A 167 -1.82 17.16 9.95
C GLN A 167 -0.41 17.36 10.50
N VAL A 168 0.30 16.25 10.73
CA VAL A 168 1.65 16.26 11.29
C VAL A 168 2.59 17.11 10.43
N VAL A 169 2.49 16.97 9.11
CA VAL A 169 3.32 17.74 8.17
C VAL A 169 2.91 19.22 8.14
N MET A 170 1.61 19.53 8.04
CA MET A 170 1.14 20.92 7.97
C MET A 170 1.43 21.69 9.26
N GLU A 171 1.19 21.09 10.42
CA GLU A 171 1.44 21.71 11.72
C GLU A 171 2.93 21.74 12.06
N GLY A 172 3.71 20.73 11.63
CA GLY A 172 5.13 20.65 11.96
C GLY A 172 6.05 21.48 11.05
N PHE A 173 5.73 21.61 9.75
CA PHE A 173 6.60 22.31 8.78
C PHE A 173 6.08 23.68 8.34
N ILE A 174 4.75 23.89 8.35
CA ILE A 174 4.12 25.09 7.79
C ILE A 174 3.40 25.90 8.90
N ASP A 175 3.40 25.40 10.15
CA ASP A 175 2.64 25.95 11.30
C ASP A 175 1.16 26.23 10.94
N TRP A 176 0.59 25.44 10.02
CA TRP A 176 -0.76 25.68 9.51
C TRP A 176 -1.78 24.73 10.14
N THR A 177 -2.59 25.28 11.05
CA THR A 177 -3.66 24.55 11.73
C THR A 177 -4.99 24.70 10.99
N LEU A 178 -5.32 23.68 10.19
CA LEU A 178 -6.63 23.56 9.54
C LEU A 178 -7.52 22.57 10.28
N ASP A 179 -8.82 22.87 10.35
CA ASP A 179 -9.83 21.90 10.79
C ASP A 179 -9.72 20.61 9.95
N PRO A 180 -9.75 19.42 10.58
CA PRO A 180 -9.73 18.13 9.89
C PRO A 180 -10.71 18.02 8.71
N PHE A 181 -11.89 18.64 8.78
CA PHE A 181 -12.87 18.59 7.70
C PHE A 181 -12.39 19.33 6.45
N TYR A 182 -11.96 20.59 6.60
CA TYR A 182 -11.46 21.38 5.47
C TYR A 182 -10.17 20.80 4.91
N ARG A 183 -9.27 20.30 5.76
CA ARG A 183 -8.05 19.61 5.33
C ARG A 183 -8.35 18.38 4.49
N ARG A 184 -9.35 17.58 4.90
CA ARG A 184 -9.79 16.39 4.14
C ARG A 184 -10.38 16.77 2.79
N ILE A 185 -11.20 17.82 2.71
CA ILE A 185 -11.75 18.28 1.43
C ILE A 185 -10.63 18.79 0.51
N LEU A 186 -9.73 19.63 1.03
CA LEU A 186 -8.65 20.22 0.25
C LEU A 186 -7.72 19.15 -0.34
N THR A 187 -7.25 18.22 0.50
CA THR A 187 -6.35 17.13 0.06
C THR A 187 -7.05 16.15 -0.90
N ARG A 188 -8.34 15.87 -0.69
CA ARG A 188 -9.15 15.08 -1.63
C ARG A 188 -9.35 15.78 -2.96
N ALA A 189 -9.66 17.07 -2.96
CA ALA A 189 -9.82 17.85 -4.18
C ALA A 189 -8.51 17.92 -4.97
N ALA A 190 -7.39 18.17 -4.27
CA ALA A 190 -6.07 18.19 -4.88
C ALA A 190 -5.65 16.84 -5.49
N ALA A 191 -6.14 15.72 -4.97
CA ALA A 191 -5.90 14.39 -5.56
C ALA A 191 -6.87 14.06 -6.71
N ILE A 192 -8.17 14.32 -6.52
CA ILE A 192 -9.23 13.88 -7.45
C ILE A 192 -9.28 14.78 -8.69
N VAL A 193 -9.13 16.10 -8.55
CA VAL A 193 -9.28 17.02 -9.69
C VAL A 193 -8.23 16.75 -10.78
N PRO A 194 -6.92 16.63 -10.47
CA PRO A 194 -5.92 16.28 -11.48
C PRO A 194 -6.16 14.90 -12.09
N ALA A 195 -6.51 13.91 -11.27
CA ALA A 195 -6.79 12.55 -11.75
C ALA A 195 -7.97 12.54 -12.73
N MET A 196 -9.06 13.25 -12.41
CA MET A 196 -10.22 13.40 -13.27
C MET A 196 -9.88 14.08 -14.59
N LEU A 197 -9.06 15.13 -14.57
CA LEU A 197 -8.63 15.82 -15.79
C LEU A 197 -7.83 14.88 -16.71
N VAL A 198 -6.89 14.12 -16.15
CA VAL A 198 -6.08 13.15 -16.90
C VAL A 198 -6.98 12.10 -17.56
N ILE A 199 -7.93 11.53 -16.82
CA ILE A 199 -8.85 10.50 -17.33
C ILE A 199 -9.76 11.06 -18.43
N VAL A 200 -10.32 12.26 -18.25
CA VAL A 200 -11.20 12.88 -19.26
C VAL A 200 -10.45 13.20 -20.55
N ILE A 201 -9.18 13.63 -20.46
CA ILE A 201 -8.42 14.10 -21.62
C ILE A 201 -7.81 12.95 -22.44
N GLY A 202 -7.30 11.88 -21.81
CA GLY A 202 -6.65 10.80 -22.55
C GLY A 202 -7.15 9.38 -22.24
N GLY A 203 -8.35 9.25 -21.67
CA GLY A 203 -9.09 8.00 -21.61
C GLY A 203 -8.71 7.06 -20.46
N GLU A 204 -9.43 5.94 -20.36
CA GLU A 204 -9.35 4.98 -19.25
C GLU A 204 -7.95 4.37 -19.09
N GLY A 205 -7.21 4.16 -20.19
CA GLY A 205 -5.86 3.58 -20.17
C GLY A 205 -4.83 4.41 -19.38
N MET A 206 -4.95 5.75 -19.37
CA MET A 206 -4.02 6.62 -18.63
C MET A 206 -4.22 6.59 -17.11
N SER A 207 -5.36 6.07 -16.62
CA SER A 207 -5.61 5.96 -15.18
C SER A 207 -4.55 5.07 -14.51
N ASN A 208 -4.19 3.96 -15.14
CA ASN A 208 -3.22 3.03 -14.57
C ASN A 208 -1.79 3.60 -14.60
N ASP A 209 -1.41 4.22 -15.72
CA ASP A 209 -0.12 4.89 -15.84
C ASP A 209 0.02 6.02 -14.82
N LEU A 210 -1.06 6.77 -14.56
CA LEU A 210 -1.10 7.79 -13.52
C LEU A 210 -0.94 7.19 -12.13
N LEU A 211 -1.60 6.06 -11.85
CA LEU A 211 -1.48 5.36 -10.57
C LEU A 211 -0.04 4.88 -10.32
N LEU A 212 0.60 4.26 -11.31
CA LEU A 212 1.98 3.81 -11.22
C LEU A 212 2.94 4.99 -11.10
N PHE A 213 2.74 6.03 -11.90
CA PHE A 213 3.53 7.25 -11.85
C PHE A 213 3.46 7.92 -10.47
N SER A 214 2.29 7.96 -9.85
CA SER A 214 2.15 8.49 -8.49
C SER A 214 3.02 7.74 -7.46
N GLN A 215 3.21 6.43 -7.62
CA GLN A 215 4.09 5.64 -6.73
C GLN A 215 5.57 5.95 -6.99
N VAL A 216 5.94 6.19 -8.25
CA VAL A 216 7.30 6.61 -8.59
C VAL A 216 7.62 7.99 -8.01
N VAL A 217 6.69 8.93 -8.08
CA VAL A 217 6.84 10.25 -7.44
C VAL A 217 7.05 10.12 -5.93
N LEU A 218 6.34 9.19 -5.27
CA LEU A 218 6.56 8.89 -3.84
C LEU A 218 7.97 8.38 -3.57
N SER A 219 8.52 7.50 -4.41
CA SER A 219 9.92 7.04 -4.30
C SER A 219 10.92 8.19 -4.38
N PHE A 220 10.66 9.19 -5.24
CA PHE A 220 11.50 10.38 -5.34
C PHE A 220 11.36 11.34 -4.16
N ALA A 221 10.23 11.33 -3.45
CA ALA A 221 10.03 12.14 -2.25
C ALA A 221 10.73 11.55 -1.02
N LEU A 222 11.04 10.25 -1.02
CA LEU A 222 11.60 9.52 0.11
C LEU A 222 12.95 10.07 0.64
N PRO A 223 13.93 10.50 -0.20
CA PRO A 223 15.17 11.10 0.31
C PRO A 223 14.99 12.44 1.04
N PHE A 224 13.82 13.08 0.89
CA PHE A 224 13.51 14.37 1.51
C PHE A 224 12.67 14.23 2.80
N ALA A 225 12.30 13.01 3.17
CA ALA A 225 11.53 12.70 4.37
C ALA A 225 12.44 12.27 5.52
#